data_AF-A0AAJ7RAN6-F1
#
_entry.id   AF-A0AAJ7RAN6-F1
#
_cell.length_a   1.000
_cell.length_b   1.000
_cell.length_c   1.000
_cell.angle_alpha   90.00
_cell.angle_beta   90.00
_cell.angle_gamma   90.00
#
_symmetry.space_group_name_H-M   'P 1'
#
loop_
_entity.id
_entity.type
_entity.pdbx_description
1 polymer ?
#
loop_
_entity_poly.entity_id
_entity_poly.type
_entity_poly.pdbx_seq_one_letter_code
_entity_poly.pdbx_strand_id
1 'polypeptide(L)'
;MSESWELYNILYGKTSLPKMSPIPDINQFKDKDEMERNPLCTFQLQKVRKREFYNMVEEAASKAKIAEFRIGVKGDIRKCHLEMPQAFYYSKIKEFAEMLPTVGLLPDWERNIRNLVPKSLRIKYNEFFENQLNETKTRYYQEMHDMAVRRIIASEDGNKWPEYVEPAHKCKGRTKFRPKFLKHRCIITKKYYFPHKLIKNIISRAYFVLPELIIDFRRYHSSGFQDLNRLLDLIEGDMKKGSLIITNTYYTDIVRLISQPRYIHDVPPEIVPSFLRCASKILELQIVNRMMNTIEHLLKVLSDWSTTPLLRVI
;
A
#
# COMPACT_ATOMS: atom_id res chain seq x y z
N MET A 1 -82.94 13.58 91.28
CA MET A 1 -83.22 14.72 90.38
C MET A 1 -82.25 15.87 90.68
N SER A 2 -80.95 15.76 90.33
CA SER A 2 -79.98 16.85 90.54
C SER A 2 -78.90 16.96 89.46
N GLU A 3 -78.65 15.90 88.68
CA GLU A 3 -77.63 15.90 87.61
C GLU A 3 -77.97 16.77 86.40
N SER A 4 -79.25 17.12 86.19
CA SER A 4 -79.68 17.96 85.06
C SER A 4 -79.37 19.45 85.25
N TRP A 5 -79.15 19.92 86.48
CA TRP A 5 -78.91 21.34 86.76
C TRP A 5 -77.44 21.73 86.58
N GLU A 6 -76.51 20.80 86.86
CA GLU A 6 -75.08 21.01 86.67
C GLU A 6 -74.70 21.07 85.19
N LEU A 7 -75.32 20.23 84.34
CA LEU A 7 -75.14 20.28 82.89
C LEU A 7 -75.64 21.61 82.29
N TYR A 8 -76.73 22.17 82.82
CA TYR A 8 -77.27 23.45 82.35
C TYR A 8 -76.32 24.63 82.64
N ASN A 9 -75.69 24.64 83.82
CA ASN A 9 -74.72 25.68 84.18
C ASN A 9 -73.39 25.58 83.42
N ILE A 10 -72.98 24.38 82.99
CA ILE A 10 -71.77 24.21 82.17
C ILE A 10 -72.03 24.68 80.71
N LEU A 11 -73.21 24.40 80.17
CA LEU A 11 -73.56 24.77 78.78
C LEU A 11 -73.90 26.27 78.61
N TYR A 12 -74.51 26.90 79.61
CA TYR A 12 -75.06 28.26 79.47
C TYR A 12 -74.50 29.29 80.46
N GLY A 13 -73.73 28.89 81.47
CA GLY A 13 -73.20 29.80 82.51
C GLY A 13 -71.98 30.62 82.09
N LYS A 14 -71.33 30.29 80.97
CA LYS A 14 -70.11 30.99 80.46
C LYS A 14 -70.24 31.60 79.06
N THR A 15 -71.42 31.56 78.45
CA THR A 15 -71.67 32.14 77.11
C THR A 15 -72.51 33.41 77.19
N SER A 16 -72.14 34.34 78.08
CA SER A 16 -72.60 35.72 77.97
C SER A 16 -71.86 36.38 76.81
N LEU A 17 -72.41 36.28 75.60
CA LEU A 17 -71.93 37.05 74.46
C LEU A 17 -72.05 38.55 74.80
N PRO A 18 -70.95 39.34 74.72
CA PRO A 18 -71.04 40.78 74.89
C PRO A 18 -72.02 41.34 73.85
N LYS A 19 -72.92 42.24 74.27
CA LYS A 19 -73.78 42.96 73.33
C LYS A 19 -72.89 43.69 72.32
N MET A 20 -72.89 43.23 71.08
CA MET A 20 -72.17 43.91 70.01
C MET A 20 -72.78 45.31 69.79
N SER A 21 -71.91 46.26 69.47
CA SER A 21 -72.30 47.58 68.97
C SER A 21 -73.24 47.42 67.76
N PRO A 22 -74.22 48.32 67.56
CA PRO A 22 -75.09 48.27 66.39
C PRO A 22 -74.26 48.31 65.10
N ILE A 23 -74.74 47.59 64.08
CA ILE A 23 -74.12 47.52 62.76
C ILE A 23 -73.93 48.96 62.24
N PRO A 24 -72.70 49.38 61.89
CA PRO A 24 -72.46 50.69 61.29
C PRO A 24 -73.28 50.86 60.01
N ASP A 25 -73.88 52.04 59.81
CA ASP A 25 -74.69 52.32 58.63
C ASP A 25 -73.82 52.24 57.36
N ILE A 26 -74.14 51.28 56.49
CA ILE A 26 -73.43 51.01 55.22
C ILE A 26 -73.42 52.25 54.30
N ASN A 27 -74.33 53.20 54.51
CA ASN A 27 -74.36 54.45 53.75
C ASN A 27 -73.22 55.43 54.07
N GLN A 28 -72.42 55.17 55.11
CA GLN A 28 -71.25 55.99 55.47
C GLN A 28 -70.05 55.77 54.53
N PHE A 29 -70.06 54.71 53.71
CA PHE A 29 -68.99 54.37 52.76
C PHE A 29 -69.34 54.73 51.30
N LYS A 30 -70.21 55.73 51.08
CA LYS A 30 -70.69 56.14 49.76
C LYS A 30 -69.76 57.09 48.99
N ASP A 31 -68.58 57.41 49.52
CA ASP A 31 -67.57 58.12 48.74
C ASP A 31 -66.87 57.16 47.76
N LYS A 32 -67.12 57.35 46.47
CA LYS A 32 -66.57 56.53 45.38
C LYS A 32 -65.03 56.52 45.37
N ASP A 33 -64.39 57.58 45.86
CA ASP A 33 -62.94 57.75 45.81
C ASP A 33 -62.18 56.90 46.86
N GLU A 34 -62.82 56.49 47.96
CA GLU A 34 -62.21 55.58 48.96
C GLU A 34 -62.37 54.10 48.58
N MET A 35 -63.42 53.74 47.83
CA MET A 35 -63.62 52.37 47.33
C MET A 35 -62.56 51.94 46.31
N GLU A 36 -62.10 52.85 45.45
CA GLU A 36 -61.07 52.54 44.43
C GLU A 36 -59.67 52.37 45.03
N ARG A 37 -59.39 52.97 46.19
CA ARG A 37 -58.11 52.83 46.90
C ARG A 37 -57.98 51.55 47.70
N ASN A 38 -59.08 50.86 47.99
CA ASN A 38 -59.05 49.62 48.76
C ASN A 38 -58.76 48.41 47.85
N PRO A 39 -57.59 47.75 47.96
CA PRO A 39 -57.23 46.62 47.12
C PRO A 39 -58.17 45.41 47.28
N LEU A 40 -58.96 45.36 48.36
CA LEU A 40 -59.97 44.33 48.57
C LEU A 40 -61.25 44.53 47.73
N CYS A 41 -61.53 45.76 47.27
CA CYS A 41 -62.70 46.06 46.43
C CYS A 41 -62.48 45.71 44.95
N THR A 42 -61.22 45.64 44.50
CA THR A 42 -60.84 45.21 43.14
C THR A 42 -60.45 43.73 43.07
N PHE A 43 -60.21 43.08 44.21
CA PHE A 43 -59.83 41.68 44.29
C PHE A 43 -61.03 40.74 44.02
N GLN A 44 -61.08 40.20 42.82
CA GLN A 44 -62.07 39.19 42.44
C GLN A 44 -61.48 37.79 42.65
N LEU A 45 -61.79 37.17 43.79
CA LEU A 45 -61.36 35.80 44.13
C LEU A 45 -61.67 34.79 43.01
N GLN A 46 -62.77 35.00 42.27
CA GLN A 46 -63.13 34.17 41.12
C GLN A 46 -62.11 34.25 39.97
N LYS A 47 -61.51 35.41 39.71
CA LYS A 47 -60.45 35.55 38.69
C LYS A 47 -59.18 34.81 39.09
N VAL A 48 -58.83 34.83 40.38
CA VAL A 48 -57.68 34.08 40.91
C VAL A 48 -57.91 32.59 40.80
N ARG A 49 -59.06 32.08 41.28
CA ARG A 49 -59.42 30.66 41.15
C ARG A 49 -59.51 30.19 39.71
N LYS A 50 -60.02 31.03 38.80
CA LYS A 50 -60.07 30.73 37.37
C LYS A 50 -58.67 30.60 36.78
N ARG A 51 -57.74 31.51 37.15
CA ARG A 51 -56.34 31.46 36.71
C ARG A 51 -55.61 30.23 37.28
N GLU A 52 -55.81 29.91 38.55
CA GLU A 52 -55.25 28.70 39.19
C GLU A 52 -55.76 27.43 38.50
N PHE A 53 -57.05 27.38 38.17
CA PHE A 53 -57.63 26.27 37.43
C PHE A 53 -57.03 26.13 36.03
N TYR A 54 -56.90 27.23 35.27
CA TYR A 54 -56.26 27.18 33.95
C TYR A 54 -54.79 26.75 34.03
N ASN A 55 -54.03 27.26 34.99
CA ASN A 55 -52.63 26.86 35.17
C ASN A 55 -52.52 25.37 35.51
N MET A 56 -53.42 24.85 36.37
CA MET A 56 -53.45 23.44 36.72
C MET A 56 -53.79 22.56 35.50
N VAL A 57 -54.76 22.99 34.68
CA VAL A 57 -55.16 22.29 33.45
C VAL A 57 -54.04 22.33 32.41
N GLU A 58 -53.35 23.46 32.26
CA GLU A 58 -52.23 23.62 31.33
C GLU A 58 -51.03 22.78 31.74
N GLU A 59 -50.72 22.71 33.04
CA GLU A 59 -49.66 21.85 33.57
C GLU A 59 -50.02 20.37 33.40
N ALA A 60 -51.28 19.99 33.65
CA ALA A 60 -51.77 18.63 33.43
C ALA A 60 -51.74 18.24 31.95
N ALA A 61 -52.16 19.15 31.05
CA ALA A 61 -52.11 18.93 29.60
C ALA A 61 -50.67 18.82 29.09
N SER A 62 -49.76 19.65 29.61
CA SER A 62 -48.33 19.58 29.28
C SER A 62 -47.71 18.27 29.74
N LYS A 63 -48.01 17.82 30.97
CA LYS A 63 -47.57 16.52 31.49
C LYS A 63 -48.16 15.36 30.69
N ALA A 64 -49.44 15.42 30.31
CA ALA A 64 -50.08 14.42 29.47
C ALA A 64 -49.44 14.34 28.08
N LYS A 65 -49.17 15.49 27.44
CA LYS A 65 -48.50 15.56 26.13
C LYS A 65 -47.07 15.01 26.17
N ILE A 66 -46.33 15.28 27.25
CA ILE A 66 -45.00 14.71 27.47
C ILE A 66 -45.08 13.20 27.73
N ALA A 67 -46.07 12.74 28.50
CA ALA A 67 -46.28 11.32 28.77
C ALA A 67 -46.64 10.55 27.49
N GLU A 68 -47.53 11.11 26.67
CA GLU A 68 -47.94 10.53 25.39
C GLU A 68 -46.79 10.51 24.38
N PHE A 69 -45.99 11.57 24.30
CA PHE A 69 -44.75 11.57 23.52
C PHE A 69 -43.77 10.50 24.02
N ARG A 70 -43.59 10.35 25.34
CA ARG A 70 -42.73 9.31 25.92
C ARG A 70 -43.24 7.89 25.66
N ILE A 71 -44.56 7.69 25.63
CA ILE A 71 -45.17 6.39 25.29
C ILE A 71 -44.97 6.10 23.79
N GLY A 72 -45.17 7.09 22.91
CA GLY A 72 -44.91 6.98 21.48
C GLY A 72 -43.44 6.70 21.15
N VAL A 73 -42.50 7.33 21.87
CA VAL A 73 -41.05 7.11 21.70
C VAL A 73 -40.59 5.75 22.26
N LYS A 74 -41.25 5.23 23.31
CA LYS A 74 -40.98 3.88 23.82
C LYS A 74 -41.54 2.77 22.93
N GLY A 75 -42.49 3.08 22.05
CA GLY A 75 -43.20 2.13 21.20
C GLY A 75 -42.44 1.62 19.96
N ASP A 76 -41.32 2.24 19.57
CA ASP A 76 -40.52 1.74 18.46
C ASP A 76 -39.07 2.26 18.57
N ILE A 77 -38.35 1.89 19.64
CA ILE A 77 -36.88 1.87 19.54
C ILE A 77 -36.54 0.69 18.62
N ARG A 78 -36.74 0.89 17.31
CA ARG A 78 -36.05 0.07 16.33
C ARG A 78 -34.58 0.23 16.69
N LYS A 79 -33.96 -0.84 17.18
CA LYS A 79 -32.50 -0.90 17.24
C LYS A 79 -32.04 -0.57 15.83
N CYS A 80 -31.58 0.66 15.59
CA CYS A 80 -30.84 0.98 14.39
C CYS A 80 -29.55 0.18 14.48
N HIS A 81 -29.59 -1.06 14.00
CA HIS A 81 -28.38 -1.70 13.51
C HIS A 81 -28.00 -0.89 12.27
N LEU A 82 -27.13 0.10 12.47
CA LEU A 82 -26.37 0.67 11.38
C LEU A 82 -25.57 -0.49 10.81
N GLU A 83 -26.11 -1.14 9.78
CA GLU A 83 -25.34 -2.07 8.99
C GLU A 83 -24.11 -1.31 8.49
N MET A 84 -22.93 -1.82 8.79
CA MET A 84 -21.70 -1.20 8.31
C MET A 84 -21.77 -1.05 6.79
N PRO A 85 -21.13 -0.02 6.20
CA PRO A 85 -21.16 0.16 4.76
C PRO A 85 -20.77 -1.13 4.04
N GLN A 86 -21.41 -1.46 2.92
CA GLN A 86 -21.12 -2.66 2.14
C GLN A 86 -19.62 -2.80 1.80
N ALA A 87 -18.92 -1.67 1.64
CA ALA A 87 -17.47 -1.60 1.48
C ALA A 87 -16.67 -2.21 2.65
N PHE A 88 -17.14 -2.08 3.89
CA PHE A 88 -16.52 -2.69 5.06
C PHE A 88 -16.58 -4.22 4.98
N TYR A 89 -17.75 -4.78 4.68
CA TYR A 89 -17.92 -6.23 4.53
C TYR A 89 -17.13 -6.76 3.33
N TYR A 90 -17.12 -6.04 2.21
CA TYR A 90 -16.29 -6.34 1.06
C TYR A 90 -14.80 -6.41 1.44
N SER A 91 -14.28 -5.39 2.14
CA SER A 91 -12.89 -5.36 2.58
C SER A 91 -12.57 -6.53 3.53
N LYS A 92 -13.49 -6.87 4.43
CA LYS A 92 -13.31 -8.00 5.35
C LYS A 92 -13.33 -9.35 4.64
N ILE A 93 -14.26 -9.55 3.71
CA ILE A 93 -14.32 -10.77 2.89
C ILE A 93 -13.06 -10.91 2.05
N LYS A 94 -12.57 -9.80 1.47
CA LYS A 94 -11.30 -9.79 0.74
C LYS A 94 -10.12 -10.19 1.62
N GLU A 95 -10.01 -9.59 2.80
CA GLU A 95 -8.98 -9.91 3.79
C GLU A 95 -8.99 -11.41 4.16
N PHE A 96 -10.18 -11.97 4.42
CA PHE A 96 -10.31 -13.40 4.69
C PHE A 96 -9.99 -14.28 3.48
N ALA A 97 -10.39 -13.87 2.27
CA ALA A 97 -10.10 -14.59 1.05
C ALA A 97 -8.60 -14.67 0.77
N GLU A 98 -7.86 -13.58 0.98
CA GLU A 98 -6.40 -13.52 0.84
C GLU A 98 -5.67 -14.42 1.86
N MET A 99 -6.27 -14.66 3.03
CA MET A 99 -5.70 -15.57 4.03
C MET A 99 -5.93 -17.06 3.73
N LEU A 100 -6.77 -17.42 2.76
CA LEU A 100 -7.09 -18.82 2.50
C LEU A 100 -5.94 -19.57 1.85
N PRO A 101 -5.63 -20.80 2.33
CA PRO A 101 -4.60 -21.63 1.74
C PRO A 101 -5.01 -22.04 0.33
N THR A 102 -4.15 -21.78 -0.66
CA THR A 102 -4.35 -22.23 -2.03
C THR A 102 -3.47 -23.44 -2.31
N VAL A 103 -4.02 -24.44 -3.00
CA VAL A 103 -3.25 -25.61 -3.40
C VAL A 103 -2.26 -25.17 -4.49
N GLY A 104 -0.97 -25.29 -4.20
CA GLY A 104 0.09 -25.03 -5.16
C GLY A 104 0.19 -26.09 -6.25
N LEU A 105 1.27 -26.05 -7.02
CA LEU A 105 1.51 -27.03 -8.08
C LEU A 105 1.57 -28.45 -7.49
N LEU A 106 0.76 -29.36 -8.03
CA LEU A 106 0.71 -30.75 -7.56
C LEU A 106 2.08 -31.44 -7.76
N PRO A 107 2.53 -32.27 -6.80
CA PRO A 107 3.82 -32.98 -6.91
C PRO A 107 3.95 -33.84 -8.17
N ASP A 108 2.85 -34.44 -8.62
CA ASP A 108 2.84 -35.24 -9.85
C ASP A 108 3.05 -34.38 -11.11
N TRP A 109 2.49 -33.17 -11.14
CA TRP A 109 2.68 -32.23 -12.23
C TRP A 109 4.11 -31.71 -12.26
N GLU A 110 4.67 -31.41 -11.10
CA GLU A 110 6.09 -31.08 -10.98
C GLU A 110 6.97 -32.21 -11.52
N ARG A 111 6.70 -33.45 -11.12
CA ARG A 111 7.44 -34.63 -11.61
C ARG A 111 7.34 -34.77 -13.13
N ASN A 112 6.15 -34.55 -13.70
CA ASN A 112 5.95 -34.58 -15.15
C ASN A 112 6.73 -33.48 -15.86
N ILE A 113 6.70 -32.24 -15.35
CA ILE A 113 7.48 -31.11 -15.90
C ILE A 113 8.98 -31.43 -15.84
N ARG A 114 9.47 -31.98 -14.73
CA ARG A 114 10.87 -32.43 -14.58
C ARG A 114 11.25 -33.48 -15.62
N ASN A 115 10.32 -34.37 -15.98
CA ASN A 115 10.57 -35.43 -16.95
C ASN A 115 10.55 -34.95 -18.41
N LEU A 116 9.99 -33.78 -18.71
CA LEU A 116 10.09 -33.17 -20.04
C LEU A 116 11.52 -32.73 -20.39
N VAL A 117 12.37 -32.50 -19.38
CA VAL A 117 13.76 -32.09 -19.58
C VAL A 117 14.70 -33.30 -19.45
N PRO A 118 15.57 -33.56 -20.45
CA PRO A 118 16.54 -34.65 -20.40
C PRO A 118 17.41 -34.61 -19.12
N LYS A 119 17.64 -35.77 -18.51
CA LYS A 119 18.38 -35.91 -17.25
C LYS A 119 19.80 -35.32 -17.33
N SER A 120 20.47 -35.45 -18.48
CA SER A 120 21.81 -34.89 -18.70
C SER A 120 21.85 -33.36 -18.58
N LEU A 121 20.83 -32.67 -19.09
CA LEU A 121 20.71 -31.21 -18.99
C LEU A 121 20.33 -30.78 -17.58
N ARG A 122 19.44 -31.52 -16.90
CA ARG A 122 19.08 -31.26 -15.50
C ARG A 122 20.30 -31.32 -14.58
N ILE A 123 21.16 -32.33 -14.74
CA ILE A 123 22.38 -32.46 -13.93
C ILE A 123 23.38 -31.33 -14.25
N LYS A 124 23.59 -31.05 -15.54
CA LYS A 124 24.56 -30.04 -15.98
C LYS A 124 24.19 -28.61 -15.55
N TYR A 125 22.89 -28.30 -15.51
CA TYR A 125 22.36 -26.97 -15.21
C TYR A 125 21.38 -27.02 -14.04
N ASN A 126 21.74 -27.74 -12.97
CA ASN A 126 20.84 -28.03 -11.85
C ASN A 126 20.30 -26.77 -11.17
N GLU A 127 21.16 -25.85 -10.80
CA GLU A 127 20.78 -24.60 -10.13
C GLU A 127 19.80 -23.78 -10.98
N PHE A 128 20.12 -23.57 -12.25
CA PHE A 128 19.25 -22.85 -13.19
C PHE A 128 17.89 -23.55 -13.34
N PHE A 129 17.89 -24.88 -13.46
CA PHE A 129 16.67 -25.66 -13.62
C PHE A 129 15.77 -25.60 -12.38
N GLU A 130 16.32 -25.76 -11.17
CA GLU A 130 15.56 -25.65 -9.93
C GLU A 130 15.01 -24.22 -9.73
N ASN A 131 15.81 -23.19 -10.02
CA ASN A 131 15.36 -21.80 -9.95
C ASN A 131 14.19 -21.53 -10.89
N GLN A 132 14.27 -22.00 -12.14
CA GLN A 132 13.19 -21.83 -13.12
C GLN A 132 11.92 -22.61 -12.72
N LEU A 133 12.09 -23.81 -12.16
CA LEU A 133 10.96 -24.60 -11.68
C LEU A 133 10.30 -23.94 -10.45
N ASN A 134 11.10 -23.39 -9.54
CA ASN A 134 10.59 -22.66 -8.39
C ASN A 134 9.85 -21.38 -8.80
N GLU A 135 10.41 -20.59 -9.72
CA GLU A 135 9.73 -19.44 -10.33
C GLU A 135 8.37 -19.83 -10.93
N THR A 136 8.32 -20.97 -11.62
CA THR A 136 7.08 -21.51 -12.21
C THR A 136 6.06 -21.90 -11.14
N LYS A 137 6.49 -22.57 -10.06
CA LYS A 137 5.63 -22.91 -8.92
C LYS A 137 5.05 -21.67 -8.25
N THR A 138 5.89 -20.68 -7.99
CA THR A 138 5.48 -19.41 -7.36
C THR A 138 4.45 -18.69 -8.21
N ARG A 139 4.69 -18.58 -9.53
CA ARG A 139 3.71 -17.99 -10.46
C ARG A 139 2.40 -18.76 -10.46
N TYR A 140 2.46 -20.09 -10.56
CA TYR A 140 1.25 -20.92 -10.52
C TYR A 140 0.45 -20.69 -9.23
N TYR A 141 1.12 -20.69 -8.08
CA TYR A 141 0.49 -20.42 -6.79
C TYR A 141 -0.18 -19.04 -6.77
N GLN A 142 0.53 -17.99 -7.19
CA GLN A 142 0.01 -16.61 -7.21
C GLN A 142 -1.23 -16.49 -8.09
N GLU A 143 -1.19 -17.05 -9.31
CA GLU A 143 -2.32 -17.03 -10.24
C GLU A 143 -3.53 -17.82 -9.71
N MET A 144 -3.29 -19.00 -9.13
CA MET A 144 -4.37 -19.81 -8.53
C MET A 144 -4.97 -19.12 -7.30
N HIS A 145 -4.15 -18.45 -6.50
CA HIS A 145 -4.58 -17.75 -5.29
C HIS A 145 -5.42 -16.53 -5.67
N ASP A 146 -4.93 -15.69 -6.58
CA ASP A 146 -5.69 -14.54 -7.10
C ASP A 146 -7.02 -15.01 -7.74
N MET A 147 -6.99 -16.10 -8.50
CA MET A 147 -8.22 -16.69 -9.04
C MET A 147 -9.21 -17.12 -7.95
N ALA A 148 -8.74 -17.77 -6.88
CA ALA A 148 -9.57 -18.19 -5.76
C ALA A 148 -10.17 -16.99 -5.01
N VAL A 149 -9.35 -15.97 -4.75
CA VAL A 149 -9.75 -14.72 -4.09
C VAL A 149 -10.84 -14.01 -4.92
N ARG A 150 -10.65 -13.88 -6.24
CA ARG A 150 -11.65 -13.29 -7.14
C ARG A 150 -12.96 -14.07 -7.18
N ARG A 151 -12.93 -15.40 -7.06
CA ARG A 151 -14.16 -16.22 -6.97
C ARG A 151 -14.96 -15.92 -5.71
N ILE A 152 -14.30 -15.68 -4.58
CA ILE A 152 -14.96 -15.42 -3.30
C ILE A 152 -15.55 -14.01 -3.26
N ILE A 153 -14.83 -13.03 -3.82
CA ILE A 153 -15.17 -11.61 -3.69
C ILE A 153 -16.30 -11.17 -4.63
N ALA A 154 -16.72 -12.00 -5.60
CA ALA A 154 -17.78 -11.71 -6.58
C ALA A 154 -17.69 -10.28 -7.17
N SER A 155 -16.92 -10.11 -8.24
CA SER A 155 -16.81 -8.81 -8.91
C SER A 155 -18.17 -8.33 -9.43
N GLU A 156 -18.58 -7.11 -9.06
CA GLU A 156 -19.81 -6.44 -9.53
C GLU A 156 -19.84 -6.33 -11.07
N ASP A 157 -18.66 -6.33 -11.69
CA ASP A 157 -18.48 -6.49 -13.14
C ASP A 157 -18.67 -7.96 -13.53
N GLY A 158 -19.94 -8.37 -13.61
CA GLY A 158 -20.40 -9.75 -13.68
C GLY A 158 -19.46 -10.71 -14.42
N ASN A 159 -18.90 -11.67 -13.69
CA ASN A 159 -18.30 -12.93 -14.14
C ASN A 159 -17.53 -12.92 -15.49
N LYS A 160 -16.93 -11.79 -15.88
CA LYS A 160 -16.03 -11.77 -17.02
C LYS A 160 -14.71 -12.29 -16.50
N TRP A 161 -14.57 -13.61 -16.58
CA TRP A 161 -13.27 -14.26 -16.54
C TRP A 161 -12.33 -13.46 -17.44
N PRO A 162 -11.10 -13.16 -17.00
CA PRO A 162 -10.10 -12.71 -17.96
C PRO A 162 -10.10 -13.76 -19.07
N GLU A 163 -10.52 -13.33 -20.27
CA GLU A 163 -10.51 -14.19 -21.44
C GLU A 163 -9.12 -14.79 -21.49
N TYR A 164 -9.01 -16.11 -21.64
CA TYR A 164 -7.70 -16.76 -21.66
C TYR A 164 -6.88 -16.12 -22.77
N VAL A 165 -6.02 -15.18 -22.39
CA VAL A 165 -5.06 -14.57 -23.28
C VAL A 165 -3.92 -15.56 -23.31
N GLU A 166 -3.82 -16.28 -24.43
CA GLU A 166 -2.73 -17.21 -24.64
C GLU A 166 -1.41 -16.50 -24.31
N PRO A 167 -0.66 -16.95 -23.28
CA PRO A 167 0.50 -16.20 -22.82
C PRO A 167 1.46 -15.96 -23.97
N ALA A 168 2.10 -14.79 -24.04
CA ALA A 168 2.99 -14.44 -25.15
C ALA A 168 4.10 -15.49 -25.40
N HIS A 169 4.47 -16.27 -24.38
CA HIS A 169 5.45 -17.35 -24.46
C HIS A 169 4.89 -18.68 -25.01
N LYS A 170 3.57 -18.86 -25.07
CA LYS A 170 2.91 -20.00 -25.72
C LYS A 170 2.79 -19.77 -27.24
N CYS A 171 3.85 -19.24 -27.83
CA CYS A 171 3.97 -19.19 -29.27
C CYS A 171 4.01 -20.64 -29.78
N LYS A 172 3.05 -21.04 -30.64
CA LYS A 172 3.33 -22.04 -31.69
C LYS A 172 4.67 -21.62 -32.27
N GLY A 173 5.72 -22.42 -32.10
CA GLY A 173 7.15 -21.99 -32.13
C GLY A 173 7.69 -21.34 -33.42
N ARG A 174 6.82 -20.87 -34.32
CA ARG A 174 7.10 -20.17 -35.56
C ARG A 174 6.08 -19.05 -35.74
N THR A 175 6.47 -17.83 -35.38
CA THR A 175 5.70 -16.61 -35.72
C THR A 175 5.80 -16.34 -37.23
N LYS A 176 4.94 -15.45 -37.77
CA LYS A 176 5.06 -14.94 -39.16
C LYS A 176 6.45 -14.36 -39.48
N PHE A 177 7.19 -13.94 -38.45
CA PHE A 177 8.55 -13.42 -38.57
C PHE A 177 9.64 -14.50 -38.50
N ARG A 178 9.29 -15.79 -38.33
CA ARG A 178 10.28 -16.87 -38.26
C ARG A 178 11.23 -16.93 -39.46
N PRO A 179 10.78 -16.77 -40.72
CA PRO A 179 11.69 -16.73 -41.87
C PRO A 179 12.65 -15.53 -41.79
N LYS A 180 12.14 -14.36 -41.39
CA LYS A 180 12.94 -13.15 -41.18
C LYS A 180 13.98 -13.37 -40.07
N PHE A 181 13.57 -13.94 -38.94
CA PHE A 181 14.46 -14.28 -37.84
C PHE A 181 15.57 -15.25 -38.28
N LEU A 182 15.22 -16.33 -38.99
CA LEU A 182 16.21 -17.31 -39.47
C LEU A 182 17.21 -16.67 -40.44
N LYS A 183 16.73 -15.82 -41.36
CA LYS A 183 17.60 -15.05 -42.26
C LYS A 183 18.57 -14.16 -41.49
N HIS A 184 18.07 -13.36 -40.54
CA HIS A 184 18.92 -12.48 -39.72
C HIS A 184 19.87 -13.26 -38.83
N ARG A 185 19.43 -14.38 -38.25
CA ARG A 185 20.30 -15.27 -37.45
C ARG A 185 21.46 -15.81 -38.27
N CYS A 186 21.21 -16.24 -39.51
CA CYS A 186 22.26 -16.67 -40.43
C CYS A 186 23.21 -15.53 -40.79
N ILE A 187 22.68 -14.32 -41.08
CA ILE A 187 23.51 -13.14 -41.37
C ILE A 187 24.40 -12.79 -40.18
N ILE A 188 23.83 -12.74 -38.97
CA ILE A 188 24.55 -12.45 -37.73
C ILE A 188 25.66 -13.49 -37.51
N THR A 189 25.33 -14.77 -37.67
CA THR A 189 26.30 -15.85 -37.52
C THR A 189 27.45 -15.73 -38.53
N LYS A 190 27.15 -15.41 -39.79
CA LYS A 190 28.14 -15.24 -40.86
C LYS A 190 29.02 -14.00 -40.68
N LYS A 191 28.45 -12.88 -40.22
CA LYS A 191 29.17 -11.59 -40.10
C LYS A 191 29.98 -11.48 -38.82
N TYR A 192 29.46 -11.98 -37.70
CA TYR A 192 30.04 -11.76 -36.37
C TYR A 192 30.73 -13.00 -35.81
N TYR A 193 30.63 -14.14 -36.50
CA TYR A 193 31.31 -15.38 -36.15
C TYR A 193 31.06 -15.83 -34.70
N PHE A 194 29.94 -15.43 -34.08
CA PHE A 194 29.64 -15.69 -32.65
C PHE A 194 29.76 -17.15 -32.21
N PRO A 195 29.40 -18.17 -33.02
CA PRO A 195 29.57 -19.56 -32.61
C PRO A 195 31.04 -19.99 -32.51
N HIS A 196 31.95 -19.26 -33.16
CA HIS A 196 33.34 -19.63 -33.28
C HIS A 196 34.06 -19.54 -31.92
N LYS A 197 34.91 -20.53 -31.64
CA LYS A 197 35.61 -20.71 -30.37
C LYS A 197 36.43 -19.49 -29.95
N LEU A 198 37.13 -18.81 -30.86
CA LEU A 198 37.92 -17.62 -30.52
C LEU A 198 37.00 -16.50 -29.99
N ILE A 199 35.92 -16.19 -30.70
CA ILE A 199 34.97 -15.14 -30.32
C ILE A 199 34.35 -15.43 -28.96
N LYS A 200 33.93 -16.68 -28.73
CA LYS A 200 33.42 -17.12 -27.42
C LYS A 200 34.45 -16.96 -26.32
N ASN A 201 35.73 -17.27 -26.59
CA ASN A 201 36.78 -17.13 -25.60
C ASN A 201 37.11 -15.66 -25.32
N ILE A 202 37.05 -14.75 -26.30
CA ILE A 202 37.19 -13.31 -26.07
C ILE A 202 36.13 -12.83 -25.06
N ILE A 203 34.87 -13.14 -25.32
CA ILE A 203 33.75 -12.75 -24.45
C ILE A 203 33.86 -13.40 -23.06
N SER A 204 34.15 -14.71 -23.01
CA SER A 204 34.31 -15.44 -21.75
C SER A 204 35.47 -14.90 -20.91
N ARG A 205 36.63 -14.66 -21.53
CA ARG A 205 37.79 -14.08 -20.85
C ARG A 205 37.51 -12.66 -20.37
N ALA A 206 36.78 -11.86 -21.15
CA ALA A 206 36.37 -10.54 -20.69
C ALA A 206 35.51 -10.61 -19.43
N TYR A 207 34.60 -11.58 -19.35
CA TYR A 207 33.75 -11.78 -18.18
C TYR A 207 34.54 -12.19 -16.93
N PHE A 208 35.52 -13.09 -17.06
CA PHE A 208 36.28 -13.62 -15.91
C PHE A 208 37.53 -12.82 -15.54
N VAL A 209 38.16 -12.12 -16.49
CA VAL A 209 39.46 -11.45 -16.30
C VAL A 209 39.30 -9.95 -16.11
N LEU A 210 38.38 -9.30 -16.85
CA LEU A 210 38.19 -7.86 -16.68
C LEU A 210 37.41 -7.58 -15.40
N PRO A 211 37.84 -6.59 -14.59
CA PRO A 211 37.04 -6.15 -13.47
C PRO A 211 35.72 -5.54 -13.97
N GLU A 212 34.69 -5.59 -13.13
CA GLU A 212 33.39 -4.98 -13.44
C GLU A 212 33.51 -3.47 -13.68
N LEU A 213 34.37 -2.82 -12.88
CA LEU A 213 34.73 -1.42 -12.96
C LEU A 213 36.24 -1.31 -13.08
N ILE A 214 36.72 -0.42 -13.96
CA ILE A 214 38.15 -0.14 -14.09
C ILE A 214 38.65 0.61 -12.84
N ILE A 215 37.81 1.50 -12.31
CA ILE A 215 38.07 2.28 -11.10
C ILE A 215 36.80 2.26 -10.24
N ASP A 216 36.96 1.97 -8.95
CA ASP A 216 35.89 2.13 -7.97
C ASP A 216 36.04 3.46 -7.20
N PHE A 217 35.25 4.45 -7.61
CA PHE A 217 35.29 5.79 -7.02
C PHE A 217 34.78 5.87 -5.57
N ARG A 218 34.01 4.88 -5.08
CA ARG A 218 33.50 4.90 -3.69
C ARG A 218 34.62 4.82 -2.66
N ARG A 219 35.75 4.20 -3.03
CA ARG A 219 36.91 4.01 -2.17
C ARG A 219 37.54 5.32 -1.72
N TYR A 220 37.38 6.38 -2.52
CA TYR A 220 37.92 7.70 -2.18
C TYR A 220 37.11 8.38 -1.06
N HIS A 221 35.80 8.15 -0.95
CA HIS A 221 35.01 8.65 0.18
C HIS A 221 35.47 8.02 1.50
N SER A 222 35.70 6.70 1.53
CA SER A 222 36.23 6.01 2.71
C SER A 222 37.63 6.48 3.13
N SER A 223 38.36 7.17 2.26
CA SER A 223 39.69 7.69 2.53
C SER A 223 39.67 9.08 3.21
N GLY A 224 38.48 9.61 3.52
CA GLY A 224 38.29 10.88 4.23
C GLY A 224 38.50 12.11 3.34
N PHE A 225 38.65 13.28 3.97
CA PHE A 225 38.87 14.54 3.27
C PHE A 225 40.23 14.57 2.57
N GLN A 226 40.22 14.80 1.27
CA GLN A 226 41.42 14.87 0.43
C GLN A 226 41.54 16.21 -0.28
N ASP A 227 42.78 16.61 -0.55
CA ASP A 227 43.05 17.69 -1.50
C ASP A 227 42.69 17.25 -2.92
N LEU A 228 42.21 18.18 -3.75
CA LEU A 228 41.81 17.87 -5.12
C LEU A 228 42.96 17.29 -5.95
N ASN A 229 44.18 17.84 -5.83
CA ASN A 229 45.32 17.34 -6.59
C ASN A 229 45.67 15.91 -6.17
N ARG A 230 45.64 15.64 -4.86
CA ARG A 230 45.86 14.30 -4.33
C ARG A 230 44.81 13.30 -4.81
N LEU A 231 43.54 13.70 -4.90
CA LEU A 231 42.48 12.85 -5.45
C LEU A 231 42.73 12.54 -6.93
N LEU A 232 43.12 13.54 -7.73
CA LEU A 232 43.46 13.35 -9.14
C LEU A 232 44.65 12.39 -9.31
N ASP A 233 45.69 12.52 -8.50
CA ASP A 233 46.85 11.62 -8.51
C ASP A 233 46.47 10.17 -8.19
N LEU A 234 45.56 9.97 -7.23
CA LEU A 234 45.05 8.65 -6.87
C LEU A 234 44.23 8.03 -8.01
N ILE A 235 43.34 8.83 -8.62
CA ILE A 235 42.55 8.40 -9.78
C ILE A 235 43.46 8.04 -10.95
N GLU A 236 44.48 8.84 -11.24
CA GLU A 236 45.45 8.55 -12.29
C GLU A 236 46.23 7.25 -11.99
N GLY A 237 46.65 7.06 -10.74
CA GLY A 237 47.32 5.85 -10.30
C GLY A 237 46.45 4.60 -10.48
N ASP A 238 45.18 4.66 -10.09
CA ASP A 238 44.25 3.54 -10.25
C ASP A 238 43.85 3.32 -11.72
N MET A 239 43.75 4.38 -12.53
CA MET A 239 43.58 4.27 -13.98
C MET A 239 44.75 3.52 -14.63
N LYS A 240 45.99 3.83 -14.26
CA LYS A 240 47.19 3.13 -14.74
C LYS A 240 47.15 1.64 -14.35
N LYS A 241 46.75 1.31 -13.11
CA LYS A 241 46.57 -0.09 -12.68
C LYS A 241 45.50 -0.80 -13.50
N GLY A 242 44.35 -0.17 -13.74
CA GLY A 242 43.29 -0.71 -14.58
C GLY A 242 43.76 -0.97 -16.02
N SER A 243 44.51 -0.03 -16.60
CA SER A 243 45.13 -0.18 -17.92
C SER A 243 46.11 -1.35 -17.99
N LEU A 244 46.92 -1.56 -16.93
CA LEU A 244 47.83 -2.69 -16.84
C LEU A 244 47.07 -4.02 -16.79
N ILE A 245 45.95 -4.11 -16.05
CA ILE A 245 45.13 -5.33 -16.02
C ILE A 245 44.60 -5.65 -17.43
N ILE A 246 44.09 -4.65 -18.14
CA ILE A 246 43.57 -4.82 -19.51
C ILE A 246 44.70 -5.29 -20.44
N THR A 247 45.85 -4.62 -20.41
CA THR A 247 46.95 -4.86 -21.35
C THR A 247 47.69 -6.16 -21.04
N ASN A 248 48.16 -6.33 -19.80
CA ASN A 248 49.05 -7.44 -19.45
C ASN A 248 48.31 -8.76 -19.23
N THR A 249 47.02 -8.70 -18.89
CA THR A 249 46.23 -9.90 -18.58
C THR A 249 45.29 -10.19 -19.73
N TYR A 250 44.28 -9.35 -19.95
CA TYR A 250 43.22 -9.66 -20.91
C TYR A 250 43.73 -9.66 -22.36
N TYR A 251 44.38 -8.59 -22.80
CA TYR A 251 44.89 -8.48 -24.17
C TYR A 251 45.96 -9.54 -24.47
N THR A 252 46.97 -9.69 -23.60
CA THR A 252 48.00 -10.74 -23.74
C THR A 252 47.40 -12.15 -23.80
N ASP A 253 46.38 -12.44 -22.99
CA ASP A 253 45.68 -13.72 -23.05
C ASP A 253 45.02 -13.95 -24.40
N ILE A 254 44.34 -12.94 -24.97
CA ILE A 254 43.71 -13.09 -26.29
C ILE A 254 44.75 -13.25 -27.39
N VAL A 255 45.84 -12.47 -27.36
CA VAL A 255 46.95 -12.62 -28.32
C VAL A 255 47.50 -14.05 -28.27
N ARG A 256 47.72 -14.60 -27.07
CA ARG A 256 48.14 -15.99 -26.88
C ARG A 256 47.15 -17.00 -27.46
N LEU A 257 45.84 -16.74 -27.40
CA LEU A 257 44.83 -17.60 -28.04
C LEU A 257 44.91 -17.52 -29.57
N ILE A 258 45.11 -16.33 -30.13
CA ILE A 258 45.22 -16.13 -31.59
C ILE A 258 46.47 -16.83 -32.14
N SER A 259 47.59 -16.80 -31.41
CA SER A 259 48.82 -17.49 -31.79
C SER A 259 48.68 -19.03 -31.81
N GLN A 260 47.65 -19.58 -31.16
CA GLN A 260 47.45 -21.02 -31.13
C GLN A 260 46.75 -21.51 -32.41
N PRO A 261 47.32 -22.49 -33.12
CA PRO A 261 46.78 -22.96 -34.41
C PRO A 261 45.32 -23.42 -34.33
N ARG A 262 44.94 -24.01 -33.20
CA ARG A 262 43.57 -24.46 -32.90
C ARG A 262 42.53 -23.36 -32.86
N TYR A 263 42.86 -22.07 -32.95
CA TYR A 263 41.89 -20.97 -32.96
C TYR A 263 41.72 -20.30 -34.32
N ILE A 264 42.56 -20.62 -35.31
CA ILE A 264 42.57 -19.98 -36.63
C ILE A 264 42.47 -21.00 -37.77
N HIS A 265 42.96 -22.24 -37.60
CA HIS A 265 43.03 -23.21 -38.71
C HIS A 265 41.68 -23.62 -39.32
N ASP A 266 40.58 -23.53 -38.58
CA ASP A 266 39.22 -23.81 -39.08
C ASP A 266 38.59 -22.61 -39.80
N VAL A 267 39.32 -21.50 -39.94
CA VAL A 267 38.91 -20.31 -40.67
C VAL A 267 39.56 -20.32 -42.06
N PRO A 268 38.79 -20.32 -43.16
CA PRO A 268 39.33 -20.24 -44.51
C PRO A 268 40.28 -19.03 -44.70
N PRO A 269 41.44 -19.19 -45.36
CA PRO A 269 42.45 -18.15 -45.49
C PRO A 269 41.90 -16.82 -46.03
N GLU A 270 40.93 -16.88 -46.95
CA GLU A 270 40.35 -15.72 -47.62
C GLU A 270 39.55 -14.83 -46.64
N ILE A 271 38.99 -15.43 -45.57
CA ILE A 271 38.16 -14.72 -44.60
C ILE A 271 38.90 -14.38 -43.30
N VAL A 272 40.12 -14.90 -43.08
CA VAL A 272 40.94 -14.64 -41.89
C VAL A 272 41.08 -13.14 -41.58
N PRO A 273 41.36 -12.24 -42.56
CA PRO A 273 41.49 -10.81 -42.26
C PRO A 273 40.18 -10.20 -41.73
N SER A 274 39.03 -10.56 -42.30
CA SER A 274 37.72 -10.09 -41.86
C SER A 274 37.37 -10.66 -40.48
N PHE A 275 37.68 -11.93 -40.27
CA PHE A 275 37.47 -12.63 -39.01
C PHE A 275 38.29 -12.02 -37.86
N LEU A 276 39.59 -11.76 -38.07
CA LEU A 276 40.45 -11.11 -37.07
C LEU A 276 40.02 -9.67 -36.79
N ARG A 277 39.55 -8.94 -37.81
CA ARG A 277 38.96 -7.61 -37.61
C ARG A 277 37.71 -7.68 -36.74
N CYS A 278 36.87 -8.70 -36.92
CA CYS A 278 35.71 -8.93 -36.06
C CYS A 278 36.13 -9.27 -34.63
N ALA A 279 37.12 -10.15 -34.45
CA ALA A 279 37.67 -10.49 -33.14
C ALA A 279 38.24 -9.26 -32.41
N SER A 280 39.00 -8.42 -33.12
CA SER A 280 39.54 -7.16 -32.58
C SER A 280 38.43 -6.21 -32.13
N LYS A 281 37.39 -6.00 -32.96
CA LYS A 281 36.23 -5.18 -32.58
C LYS A 281 35.49 -5.72 -31.38
N ILE A 282 35.33 -7.04 -31.26
CA ILE A 282 34.66 -7.64 -30.11
C ILE A 282 35.50 -7.44 -28.85
N LEU A 283 36.82 -7.62 -28.93
CA LEU A 283 37.74 -7.33 -27.83
C LEU A 283 37.62 -5.88 -27.38
N GLU A 284 37.68 -4.93 -28.32
CA GLU A 284 37.53 -3.49 -28.07
C GLU A 284 36.19 -3.18 -27.39
N LEU A 285 35.08 -3.72 -27.92
CA LEU A 285 33.74 -3.53 -27.36
C LEU A 285 33.65 -4.01 -25.90
N GLN A 286 34.33 -5.10 -25.53
CA GLN A 286 34.34 -5.53 -24.13
C GLN A 286 35.01 -4.50 -23.21
N ILE A 287 36.11 -3.90 -23.66
CA ILE A 287 36.84 -2.87 -22.90
C ILE A 287 36.01 -1.59 -22.81
N VAL A 288 35.45 -1.13 -23.94
CA VAL A 288 34.58 0.06 -24.00
C VAL A 288 33.39 -0.11 -23.08
N ASN A 289 32.77 -1.29 -23.02
CA ASN A 289 31.65 -1.54 -22.12
C ASN A 289 32.06 -1.39 -20.63
N ARG A 290 33.26 -1.82 -20.25
CA ARG A 290 33.79 -1.59 -18.89
C ARG A 290 34.09 -0.12 -18.61
N MET A 291 34.57 0.61 -19.61
CA MET A 291 34.77 2.06 -19.50
C MET A 291 33.43 2.79 -19.29
N MET A 292 32.40 2.46 -20.06
CA MET A 292 31.06 3.04 -19.90
C MET A 292 30.49 2.76 -18.52
N ASN A 293 30.55 1.51 -18.04
CA ASN A 293 30.13 1.17 -16.67
C ASN A 293 30.91 1.96 -15.60
N THR A 294 32.20 2.21 -15.82
CA THR A 294 33.04 2.99 -14.89
C THR A 294 32.62 4.47 -14.88
N ILE A 295 32.26 5.04 -16.03
CA ILE A 295 31.74 6.41 -16.13
C ILE A 295 30.35 6.52 -15.48
N GLU A 296 29.46 5.57 -15.73
CA GLU A 296 28.14 5.53 -15.07
C GLU A 296 28.27 5.42 -13.55
N HIS A 297 29.23 4.60 -13.08
CA HIS A 297 29.54 4.50 -11.66
C HIS A 297 30.08 5.81 -11.09
N LEU A 298 30.96 6.53 -11.80
CA LEU A 298 31.41 7.86 -11.39
C LEU A 298 30.23 8.83 -11.21
N LEU A 299 29.36 8.92 -12.22
CA LEU A 299 28.18 9.80 -12.17
C LEU A 299 27.28 9.46 -10.99
N LYS A 300 27.07 8.17 -10.73
CA LYS A 300 26.28 7.70 -9.60
C LYS A 300 26.92 8.09 -8.26
N VAL A 301 28.23 7.90 -8.11
CA VAL A 301 28.97 8.25 -6.90
C VAL A 301 28.95 9.75 -6.63
N LEU A 302 29.14 10.57 -7.66
CA LEU A 302 29.10 12.03 -7.52
C LEU A 302 27.69 12.56 -7.21
N SER A 303 26.65 11.84 -7.60
CA SER A 303 25.25 12.21 -7.34
C SER A 303 24.78 11.90 -5.91
N ASP A 304 25.51 11.04 -5.18
CA ASP A 304 25.16 10.61 -3.84
C ASP A 304 26.16 11.15 -2.81
N TRP A 305 25.68 12.06 -1.95
CA TRP A 305 26.47 12.70 -0.91
C TRP A 305 27.13 11.72 0.06
N SER A 306 26.57 10.51 0.23
CA SER A 306 27.09 9.49 1.14
C SER A 306 28.23 8.65 0.55
N THR A 307 28.49 8.79 -0.75
CA THR A 307 29.54 8.04 -1.46
C THR A 307 30.51 8.93 -2.24
N THR A 308 30.17 10.20 -2.43
CA THR A 308 31.00 11.16 -3.17
C THR A 308 32.34 11.42 -2.46
N PRO A 309 33.48 11.50 -3.16
CA PRO A 309 34.76 11.79 -2.52
C PRO A 309 34.72 13.11 -1.74
N LEU A 310 35.22 13.09 -0.51
CA LEU A 310 35.23 14.27 0.36
C LEU A 310 36.42 15.16 0.02
N LEU A 311 36.14 16.39 -0.41
CA LEU A 311 37.18 17.37 -0.73
C LEU A 311 37.40 18.33 0.44
N ARG A 312 38.66 18.60 0.76
CA ARG A 312 39.02 19.65 1.71
C ARG A 312 38.90 21.00 1.00
N VAL A 313 38.02 21.87 1.49
CA VAL A 313 37.97 23.26 1.05
C VAL A 313 39.18 23.97 1.67
N ILE A 314 40.03 24.58 0.84
CA ILE A 314 41.17 25.40 1.26
C ILE A 314 40.67 26.78 1.68
#